data_AF-A0A5R1NQW8-F1
#
_entry.id   AF-A0A5R1NQW8-F1
#
_cell.length_a   1.000
_cell.length_b   1.000
_cell.length_c   1.000
_cell.angle_alpha   90.00
_cell.angle_beta   90.00
_cell.angle_gamma   90.00
#
_symmetry.space_group_name_H-M   'P 1'
#
loop_
_entity.id
_entity.type
_entity.pdbx_description
1 polymer ?
#
loop_
_entity_poly.entity_id
_entity_poly.type
_entity_poly.pdbx_seq_one_letter_code
_entity_poly.pdbx_strand_id
1 'polypeptide(L)'
;MNNPIEVIDEAVILPELAAEIPRLYQRVGPLPANQSPHLSHFPVRCRYHRTSGRLMLNMLATLAEYERELITERVNAGIAAARYGGTKSGRPLSDPIVVADKLKLVTEARAKGRTAEDAARLVGWSRANLYRHQQALAARESTTV
;
A
#
# COMPACT_ATOMS: atom_id res chain seq x y z
N MET A 1 29.87 -6.39 27.15
CA MET A 1 29.82 -5.70 25.85
C MET A 1 28.86 -6.48 24.96
N ASN A 2 27.57 -6.17 25.05
CA ASN A 2 26.54 -6.79 24.22
C ASN A 2 26.51 -6.04 22.90
N ASN A 3 26.85 -6.74 21.81
CA ASN A 3 26.73 -6.21 20.47
C ASN A 3 25.25 -6.25 20.06
N PRO A 4 24.61 -5.14 19.68
CA PRO A 4 23.24 -5.16 19.20
C PRO A 4 23.26 -5.78 17.81
N ILE A 5 22.77 -7.02 17.69
CA ILE A 5 22.38 -7.55 16.39
C ILE A 5 21.22 -6.66 15.95
N GLU A 6 21.46 -5.84 14.93
CA GLU A 6 20.43 -5.03 14.28
C GLU A 6 19.25 -5.94 13.99
N VAL A 7 18.09 -5.58 14.56
CA VAL A 7 16.81 -6.20 14.24
C VAL A 7 16.54 -5.85 12.79
N ILE A 8 16.93 -6.73 11.88
CA ILE A 8 16.62 -6.58 10.47
C ILE A 8 15.11 -6.78 10.33
N ASP A 9 14.42 -5.71 9.99
CA ASP A 9 12.96 -5.63 9.98
C ASP A 9 12.36 -6.64 8.97
N GLU A 10 11.73 -7.69 9.49
CA GLU A 10 11.16 -8.83 8.76
C GLU A 10 10.13 -8.37 7.69
N ALA A 11 9.56 -7.18 7.88
CA ALA A 11 8.64 -6.52 6.95
C ALA A 11 9.28 -6.01 5.64
N VAL A 12 10.62 -5.86 5.60
CA VAL A 12 11.34 -5.30 4.44
C VAL A 12 11.88 -6.39 3.50
N ILE A 13 12.31 -7.54 4.03
CA ILE A 13 12.99 -8.60 3.26
C ILE A 13 12.00 -9.41 2.40
N LEU A 14 10.84 -9.75 2.95
CA LEU A 14 9.91 -10.73 2.35
C LEU A 14 9.23 -10.25 1.04
N PRO A 15 8.83 -8.97 0.88
CA PRO A 15 8.28 -8.48 -0.38
C PRO A 15 9.30 -8.45 -1.52
N GLU A 16 10.56 -8.12 -1.23
CA GLU A 16 11.66 -8.14 -2.20
C GLU A 16 11.98 -9.58 -2.65
N LEU A 17 12.04 -10.51 -1.70
CA LEU A 17 12.28 -11.93 -1.99
C LEU A 17 11.16 -12.54 -2.86
N ALA A 18 9.90 -12.21 -2.57
CA ALA A 18 8.74 -12.71 -3.32
C ALA A 18 8.69 -12.19 -4.77
N ALA A 19 9.15 -10.96 -5.02
CA ALA A 19 9.28 -10.41 -6.38
C ALA A 19 10.49 -10.97 -7.14
N GLU A 20 11.54 -11.39 -6.42
CA GLU A 20 12.79 -11.88 -7.01
C GLU A 20 12.76 -13.39 -7.32
N ILE A 21 11.97 -14.22 -6.62
CA ILE A 21 11.86 -15.67 -6.88
C ILE A 21 11.48 -16.01 -8.33
N PRO A 22 10.47 -15.36 -8.97
CA PRO A 22 10.16 -15.59 -10.38
C PRO A 22 11.31 -15.19 -11.33
N ARG A 23 12.04 -14.12 -11.00
CA ARG A 23 13.22 -13.66 -11.76
C ARG A 23 14.40 -14.60 -11.58
N LEU A 24 14.55 -15.18 -10.39
CA LEU A 24 15.55 -16.20 -10.07
C LEU A 24 15.30 -17.47 -10.91
N TYR A 25 14.04 -17.87 -11.09
CA TYR A 25 13.66 -18.98 -11.95
C TYR A 25 13.94 -18.70 -13.44
N GLN A 26 13.78 -17.45 -13.91
CA GLN A 26 14.09 -17.05 -15.29
C GLN A 26 15.59 -16.87 -15.56
N ARG A 27 16.37 -16.44 -14.55
CA ARG A 27 17.83 -16.30 -14.63
C ARG A 27 18.55 -17.64 -14.51
N VAL A 28 17.97 -18.59 -13.76
CA VAL A 28 18.35 -20.00 -13.73
C VAL A 28 17.54 -20.75 -14.80
N GLY A 29 17.66 -20.31 -16.06
CA GLY A 29 17.37 -21.20 -17.19
C GLY A 29 18.25 -22.46 -17.10
N PRO A 30 18.02 -23.51 -17.92
CA PRO A 30 18.89 -24.68 -17.94
C PRO A 30 20.33 -24.24 -18.28
N LEU A 31 21.14 -24.06 -17.24
CA LEU A 31 22.55 -23.71 -17.38
C LEU A 31 23.28 -24.95 -17.91
N PRO A 32 24.14 -24.81 -18.93
CA PRO A 32 24.99 -25.91 -19.34
C PRO A 32 25.85 -26.32 -18.14
N ALA A 33 26.05 -27.62 -17.95
CA ALA A 33 26.65 -28.24 -16.77
C ALA A 33 28.03 -27.68 -16.31
N ASN A 34 28.64 -26.82 -17.13
CA ASN A 34 29.96 -26.23 -16.94
C ASN A 34 29.94 -24.79 -16.35
N GLN A 35 28.83 -24.05 -16.41
CA GLN A 35 28.80 -22.65 -15.93
C GLN A 35 28.03 -22.51 -14.62
N SER A 36 28.77 -22.47 -13.51
CA SER A 36 28.24 -22.00 -12.22
C SER A 36 28.68 -20.56 -12.01
N PRO A 37 27.77 -19.60 -11.79
CA PRO A 37 28.17 -18.25 -11.40
C PRO A 37 28.85 -18.33 -10.02
N HIS A 38 30.13 -17.96 -9.98
CA HIS A 38 30.93 -17.95 -8.77
C HIS A 38 30.56 -16.73 -7.92
N LEU A 39 29.42 -16.77 -7.24
CA LEU A 39 29.04 -15.78 -6.23
C LEU A 39 29.79 -16.09 -4.94
N SER A 40 30.88 -15.36 -4.70
CA SER A 40 31.87 -15.58 -3.63
C SER A 40 31.42 -15.20 -2.21
N HIS A 41 30.17 -14.75 -2.01
CA HIS A 41 29.75 -14.12 -0.75
C HIS A 41 28.58 -14.81 -0.01
N PHE A 42 28.07 -15.95 -0.46
CA PHE A 42 27.00 -16.67 0.26
C PHE A 42 27.46 -18.05 0.74
N PRO A 43 27.36 -18.38 2.04
CA PRO A 43 27.88 -19.64 2.61
C PRO A 43 27.03 -20.89 2.31
N VAL A 44 26.00 -20.78 1.45
CA VAL A 44 25.16 -21.92 1.08
C VAL A 44 25.32 -22.20 -0.42
N ARG A 45 26.18 -23.16 -0.78
CA ARG A 45 26.25 -23.74 -2.13
C ARG A 45 25.02 -24.64 -2.38
N CYS A 46 23.84 -24.05 -2.45
CA CYS A 46 22.66 -24.74 -2.96
C CYS A 46 22.77 -24.82 -4.48
N ARG A 47 23.03 -26.02 -5.01
CA ARG A 47 22.98 -26.28 -6.46
C ARG A 47 21.52 -26.35 -6.90
N TYR A 48 20.93 -25.20 -7.22
CA TYR A 48 19.51 -25.05 -7.61
C TYR A 48 19.14 -25.69 -8.97
N HIS A 49 20.14 -26.07 -9.78
CA HIS A 49 19.93 -26.67 -11.11
C HIS A 49 19.56 -28.17 -11.07
N ARG A 50 19.73 -28.84 -9.92
CA ARG A 50 19.35 -30.27 -9.77
C ARG A 50 17.91 -30.42 -9.31
N THR A 51 17.32 -31.59 -9.56
CA THR A 51 15.95 -31.93 -9.17
C THR A 51 15.66 -31.64 -7.69
N SER A 52 16.59 -31.93 -6.79
CA SER A 52 16.47 -31.61 -5.36
C SER A 52 16.46 -30.09 -5.07
N GLY A 53 17.27 -29.30 -5.78
CA GLY A 53 17.31 -27.84 -5.62
C GLY A 53 16.04 -27.16 -6.14
N ARG A 54 15.47 -27.67 -7.24
CA ARG A 54 14.18 -27.22 -7.78
C ARG A 54 13.02 -27.53 -6.85
N LEU A 55 13.02 -28.71 -6.21
CA LEU A 55 12.01 -29.08 -5.21
C LEU A 55 12.06 -28.12 -4.00
N MET A 56 13.25 -27.86 -3.47
CA MET A 56 13.42 -26.93 -2.34
C MET A 56 12.96 -25.52 -2.70
N LEU A 57 13.30 -25.04 -3.90
CA LEU A 57 12.86 -23.72 -4.37
C LEU A 57 11.34 -23.62 -4.47
N ASN A 58 10.69 -24.65 -5.01
CA ASN A 58 9.23 -24.69 -5.10
C ASN A 58 8.57 -24.73 -3.72
N MET A 59 9.12 -25.53 -2.78
CA MET A 59 8.61 -25.58 -1.41
C MET A 59 8.72 -24.23 -0.69
N LEU A 60 9.85 -23.53 -0.86
CA LEU A 60 10.05 -22.19 -0.31
C LEU A 60 9.11 -21.17 -0.96
N ALA A 61 8.86 -21.28 -2.27
CA ALA A 61 7.90 -20.43 -2.97
C ALA A 61 6.47 -20.64 -2.43
N THR A 62 6.03 -21.90 -2.27
CA THR A 62 4.71 -22.20 -1.70
C THR A 62 4.58 -21.73 -0.26
N LEU A 63 5.67 -21.80 0.52
CA LEU A 63 5.67 -21.32 1.90
C LEU A 63 5.56 -19.79 1.96
N ALA A 64 6.27 -19.08 1.07
CA ALA A 64 6.20 -17.63 0.97
C ALA A 64 4.79 -17.15 0.55
N GLU A 65 4.13 -17.86 -0.36
CA GLU A 65 2.73 -17.60 -0.73
C GLU A 65 1.80 -17.80 0.47
N TYR A 66 1.96 -18.90 1.20
CA TYR A 66 1.17 -19.19 2.41
C TYR A 66 1.33 -18.12 3.49
N GLU A 67 2.56 -17.68 3.79
CA GLU A 67 2.79 -16.62 4.78
C GLU A 67 2.12 -15.29 4.37
N ARG A 68 2.15 -14.96 3.08
CA ARG A 68 1.49 -13.76 2.56
C ARG A 68 -0.03 -13.81 2.75
N GLU A 69 -0.63 -14.97 2.52
CA GLU A 69 -2.06 -15.20 2.75
C GLU A 69 -2.39 -15.06 4.24
N LEU A 70 -1.62 -15.69 5.13
CA LEU A 70 -1.81 -15.56 6.58
C LEU A 70 -1.71 -14.12 7.10
N ILE A 71 -0.74 -13.34 6.60
CA ILE A 71 -0.62 -11.91 6.96
C ILE A 71 -1.88 -11.16 6.52
N THR A 72 -2.39 -11.44 5.33
CA THR A 72 -3.60 -10.81 4.80
C THR A 72 -4.83 -11.15 5.64
N GLU A 73 -4.99 -12.42 6.01
CA GLU A 73 -6.07 -12.87 6.90
C GLU A 73 -6.02 -12.16 8.26
N ARG A 74 -4.82 -12.07 8.86
CA ARG A 74 -4.63 -11.40 10.16
C ARG A 74 -4.94 -9.91 10.09
N VAL A 75 -4.48 -9.23 9.05
CA VAL A 75 -4.77 -7.80 8.84
C VAL A 75 -6.28 -7.59 8.67
N ASN A 76 -6.94 -8.42 7.87
CA ASN A 76 -8.39 -8.33 7.67
C ASN A 76 -9.18 -8.58 8.96
N ALA A 77 -8.78 -9.58 9.76
CA ALA A 77 -9.37 -9.83 11.07
C ALA A 77 -9.19 -8.64 12.02
N GLY A 78 -8.00 -8.03 12.04
CA GLY A 78 -7.72 -6.82 12.81
C GLY A 78 -8.55 -5.62 12.37
N ILE A 79 -8.69 -5.39 11.06
CA ILE A 79 -9.54 -4.34 10.50
C ILE A 79 -11.01 -4.59 10.87
N ALA A 80 -11.49 -5.83 10.79
CA ALA A 80 -12.85 -6.18 11.19
C ALA A 80 -13.09 -5.87 12.68
N ALA A 81 -12.19 -6.30 13.56
CA ALA A 81 -12.27 -6.00 14.99
C ALA A 81 -12.25 -4.49 15.28
N ALA A 82 -11.37 -3.73 14.61
CA ALA A 82 -11.30 -2.28 14.76
C ALA A 82 -12.57 -1.57 14.26
N ARG A 83 -13.18 -2.07 13.17
CA ARG A 83 -14.47 -1.58 12.66
C ARG A 83 -15.61 -1.84 13.63
N TYR A 84 -15.68 -3.04 14.24
CA TYR A 84 -16.66 -3.33 15.29
C TYR A 84 -16.48 -2.43 16.51
N GLY A 85 -15.23 -2.09 16.85
CA GLY A 85 -14.91 -1.10 17.88
C GLY A 85 -15.21 0.36 17.50
N GLY A 86 -15.76 0.62 16.31
CA GLY A 86 -16.13 1.97 15.86
C GLY A 86 -14.95 2.82 15.35
N THR A 87 -13.78 2.22 15.12
CA THR A 87 -12.60 2.94 14.63
C THR A 87 -12.81 3.34 13.17
N LYS A 88 -12.67 4.65 12.87
CA LYS A 88 -12.70 5.17 11.50
C LYS A 88 -11.31 5.02 10.88
N SER A 89 -11.02 3.85 10.33
CA SER A 89 -9.78 3.59 9.58
C SER A 89 -9.81 4.28 8.22
N GLY A 90 -8.78 5.07 7.89
CA GLY A 90 -8.63 5.73 6.59
C GLY A 90 -8.06 7.14 6.71
N ARG A 91 -7.91 7.83 5.57
CA ARG A 91 -7.54 9.25 5.58
C ARG A 91 -8.63 10.05 6.30
N PRO A 92 -8.32 10.86 7.33
CA PRO A 92 -9.33 11.68 7.98
C PRO A 92 -9.97 12.60 6.94
N LEU A 93 -11.31 12.62 6.92
CA LEU A 93 -12.02 13.63 6.15
C LEU A 93 -11.68 14.99 6.72
N SER A 94 -11.53 16.00 5.85
CA SER A 94 -11.36 17.39 6.25
C SER A 94 -12.47 17.79 7.24
N ASP A 95 -12.09 18.58 8.26
CA ASP A 95 -13.02 19.00 9.32
C ASP A 95 -14.30 19.62 8.74
N PRO A 96 -15.49 19.08 9.06
CA PRO A 96 -16.75 19.54 8.49
C PRO A 96 -17.01 21.04 8.70
N ILE A 97 -16.58 21.59 9.83
CA ILE A 97 -16.73 23.01 10.19
C ILE A 97 -15.90 23.87 9.23
N VAL A 98 -14.62 23.53 9.05
CA VAL A 98 -13.71 24.24 8.16
C VAL A 98 -14.18 24.16 6.71
N VAL A 99 -14.71 23.01 6.29
CA VAL A 99 -15.29 22.84 4.95
C VAL A 99 -16.52 23.74 4.76
N ALA A 100 -17.41 23.81 5.75
CA ALA A 100 -18.61 24.65 5.67
C ALA A 100 -18.26 26.16 5.57
N ASP A 101 -17.31 26.63 6.37
CA ASP A 101 -16.89 28.04 6.35
C ASP A 101 -16.22 28.40 5.02
N LYS A 102 -15.37 27.52 4.49
CA LYS A 102 -14.78 27.69 3.16
C LYS A 102 -15.84 27.70 2.05
N LEU A 103 -16.87 26.86 2.16
CA LEU A 103 -17.95 26.85 1.17
C LEU A 103 -18.76 28.16 1.19
N LYS A 104 -19.03 28.73 2.37
CA LYS A 104 -19.67 30.06 2.48
C LYS A 104 -18.85 31.13 1.76
N LEU A 105 -17.55 31.19 2.03
CA LEU A 105 -16.64 32.14 1.39
C LEU A 105 -16.63 31.98 -0.14
N VAL A 106 -16.63 30.73 -0.63
CA VAL A 106 -16.73 30.44 -2.06
C VAL A 106 -18.07 30.90 -2.63
N THR A 107 -19.20 30.65 -1.95
CA THR A 107 -20.53 31.09 -2.43
C THR A 107 -20.65 32.61 -2.51
N GLU A 108 -20.09 33.35 -1.54
CA GLU A 108 -20.03 34.81 -1.59
C GLU A 108 -19.14 35.32 -2.74
N ALA A 109 -17.99 34.67 -2.97
CA ALA A 109 -17.11 35.00 -4.09
C ALA A 109 -17.81 34.75 -5.44
N ARG A 110 -18.64 33.71 -5.53
CA ARG A 110 -19.46 33.43 -6.72
C ARG A 110 -20.56 34.45 -6.92
N ALA A 111 -21.24 34.89 -5.85
CA ALA A 111 -22.25 35.94 -5.92
C ALA A 111 -21.66 37.28 -6.41
N LYS A 112 -20.38 37.54 -6.11
CA LYS A 112 -19.61 38.69 -6.63
C LYS A 112 -19.14 38.52 -8.08
N GLY A 113 -19.57 37.47 -8.78
CA GLY A 113 -19.28 37.24 -10.20
C GLY A 113 -17.94 36.55 -10.50
N ARG A 114 -17.21 36.03 -9.50
CA ARG A 114 -15.95 35.31 -9.75
C ARG A 114 -16.20 33.93 -10.35
N THR A 115 -15.24 33.46 -11.16
CA THR A 115 -15.32 32.13 -11.76
C THR A 115 -15.17 31.02 -10.70
N ALA A 116 -15.54 29.79 -11.08
CA ALA A 116 -15.40 28.60 -10.24
C ALA A 116 -13.99 28.35 -9.73
N GLU A 117 -13.05 28.57 -10.62
CA GLU A 117 -11.65 28.30 -10.39
C GLU A 117 -11.05 29.38 -9.50
N ASP A 118 -11.37 30.65 -9.75
CA ASP A 118 -10.93 31.76 -8.91
C ASP A 118 -11.48 31.63 -7.49
N ALA A 119 -12.76 31.30 -7.35
CA ALA A 119 -13.37 31.14 -6.04
C ALA A 119 -12.76 29.95 -5.27
N ALA A 120 -12.47 28.83 -5.93
CA ALA A 120 -11.80 27.68 -5.31
C ALA A 120 -10.35 28.00 -4.88
N ARG A 121 -9.62 28.76 -5.70
CA ARG A 121 -8.24 29.18 -5.38
C ARG A 121 -8.17 30.04 -4.12
N LEU A 122 -9.17 30.89 -3.86
CA LEU A 122 -9.23 31.72 -2.64
C LEU A 122 -9.20 30.91 -1.35
N VAL A 123 -9.75 29.69 -1.35
CA VAL A 123 -9.81 28.81 -0.16
C VAL A 123 -8.72 27.73 -0.15
N GLY A 124 -7.81 27.77 -1.13
CA GLY A 124 -6.73 26.79 -1.32
C GLY A 124 -7.21 25.45 -1.87
N TRP A 125 -8.31 25.42 -2.62
CA TRP A 125 -8.85 24.20 -3.21
C TRP A 125 -8.68 24.16 -4.73
N SER A 126 -8.53 22.95 -5.27
CA SER A 126 -8.70 22.73 -6.69
C SER A 126 -10.19 22.78 -7.06
N ARG A 127 -10.48 23.06 -8.34
CA ARG A 127 -11.86 23.02 -8.88
C ARG A 127 -12.55 21.69 -8.58
N ALA A 128 -11.84 20.58 -8.71
CA ALA A 128 -12.36 19.24 -8.40
C ALA A 128 -12.71 19.08 -6.90
N ASN A 129 -11.88 19.64 -6.00
CA ASN A 129 -12.15 19.55 -4.57
C ASN A 129 -13.39 20.36 -4.17
N LEU A 130 -13.59 21.54 -4.78
CA LEU A 130 -14.80 22.33 -4.58
C LEU A 130 -16.07 21.53 -4.94
N TYR A 131 -16.11 20.91 -6.12
CA TYR A 131 -17.28 20.13 -6.53
C TYR A 131 -17.51 18.90 -5.65
N ARG A 132 -16.45 18.20 -5.21
CA ARG A 132 -16.59 17.09 -4.26
C ARG A 132 -17.24 17.53 -2.96
N HIS A 133 -16.83 18.68 -2.42
CA HIS A 133 -17.41 19.23 -1.20
C HIS A 133 -18.87 19.68 -1.39
N GLN A 134 -19.22 20.26 -2.55
CA GLN A 134 -20.61 20.61 -2.89
C GLN A 134 -21.52 19.38 -3.04
N GLN A 135 -21.05 18.34 -3.76
CA GLN A 135 -21.79 17.08 -3.89
C GLN A 135 -21.97 16.39 -2.54
N ALA A 136 -20.93 16.39 -1.69
CA ALA A 136 -21.01 15.83 -0.35
C ALA A 136 -21.98 16.59 0.56
N LEU A 137 -22.12 17.92 0.41
CA LEU A 137 -23.15 18.68 1.11
C LEU A 137 -24.56 18.32 0.62
N ALA A 138 -24.78 18.32 -0.71
CA ALA A 138 -26.08 18.01 -1.29
C ALA A 138 -26.57 16.61 -0.89
N ALA A 139 -25.68 15.61 -0.85
CA ALA A 139 -26.01 14.26 -0.41
C ALA A 139 -26.39 14.17 1.09
N ARG A 140 -25.86 15.06 1.94
CA ARG A 140 -26.25 15.14 3.37
C ARG A 140 -27.62 15.76 3.54
N GLU A 141 -27.90 16.83 2.80
CA GLU A 141 -29.20 17.50 2.81
C GLU A 141 -30.32 16.56 2.36
N SER A 142 -30.08 15.76 1.31
CA SER A 142 -31.06 14.78 0.81
C SER A 142 -31.34 13.60 1.75
N THR A 143 -30.42 13.28 2.66
CA THR A 143 -30.56 12.15 3.60
C THR A 143 -31.31 12.55 4.87
N THR A 144 -31.49 13.86 5.10
CA THR A 144 -32.11 14.42 6.31
C THR A 144 -33.61 14.69 6.12
N VAL A 145 -34.16 14.45 4.93
CA VAL A 145 -35.58 14.55 4.57
C VAL A 145 -36.19 13.16 4.50
#